data_AF-A0A5E4CB82-F1
#
_entry.id   AF-A0A5E4CB82-F1
#
_cell.length_a   1.000
_cell.length_b   1.000
_cell.length_c   1.000
_cell.angle_alpha   90.00
_cell.angle_beta   90.00
_cell.angle_gamma   90.00
#
_symmetry.space_group_name_H-M   'P 1'
#
loop_
_entity.id
_entity.type
_entity.pdbx_description
1 polymer ?
#
loop_
_entity_poly.entity_id
_entity_poly.type
_entity_poly.pdbx_seq_one_letter_code
_entity_poly.pdbx_strand_id
1 'polypeptide(L)'
;MVSEYPIVDGKLSIQCYLSALDRCYSVYRKKIHAQWQKEGNDKDFTLNDFGFMIFHSPYCKLVQKSLARMMLNDFLNDQNRDKNAIYSGLEAFGDVKLEDIYFDRDVEKAFMKASSELFNQKTKASLLVSNQNGNMYTSSVYGSLASVLAQYSPQQLAGKRIGVFSYGSGLAATLNSLKVTQDATPGSALDKITASLCDLKSRLDSRTCVAPDVFAENMKLREDTHHLANYIPQCSIDSLFEGTWYLVRVNERHRRT
;
A
#
# COMPACT_ATOMS: atom_id res chain seq x y z
N MET A 1 24.47 -11.24 10.97
CA MET A 1 23.91 -9.92 11.36
C MET A 1 23.83 -9.89 12.87
N VAL A 2 24.18 -8.79 13.53
CA VAL A 2 24.22 -8.68 15.01
C VAL A 2 22.94 -8.04 15.56
N SER A 3 22.06 -7.52 14.71
CA SER A 3 20.80 -6.87 15.11
C SER A 3 19.70 -7.17 14.10
N GLU A 4 18.45 -7.17 14.58
CA GLU A 4 17.26 -7.21 13.72
C GLU A 4 16.99 -5.85 13.04
N TYR A 5 17.51 -4.75 13.60
CA TYR A 5 17.17 -3.42 13.12
C TYR A 5 17.84 -3.07 11.79
N PRO A 6 17.07 -2.55 10.82
CA PRO A 6 17.64 -2.07 9.58
C PRO A 6 18.37 -0.73 9.79
N ILE A 7 19.41 -0.49 8.99
CA ILE A 7 19.96 0.86 8.81
C ILE A 7 19.03 1.58 7.83
N VAL A 8 18.47 2.71 8.25
CA VAL A 8 17.49 3.46 7.45
C VAL A 8 17.94 4.90 7.29
N ASP A 9 18.19 5.30 6.04
CA ASP A 9 18.17 6.71 5.65
C ASP A 9 16.72 7.09 5.31
N GLY A 10 16.05 7.75 6.26
CA GLY A 10 14.63 8.09 6.14
C GLY A 10 14.32 8.98 4.93
N LYS A 11 15.15 9.99 4.67
CA LYS A 11 14.92 10.91 3.54
C LYS A 11 15.13 10.18 2.22
N LEU A 12 16.25 9.46 2.09
CA LEU A 12 16.55 8.71 0.87
C LEU A 12 15.49 7.64 0.60
N SER A 13 14.98 6.96 1.62
CA SER A 13 13.95 5.93 1.46
C SER A 13 12.65 6.49 0.83
N ILE A 14 12.22 7.69 1.23
CA ILE A 14 11.04 8.35 0.66
C ILE A 14 11.30 8.75 -0.79
N GLN A 15 12.47 9.32 -1.09
CA GLN A 15 12.85 9.68 -2.45
C GLN A 15 12.87 8.46 -3.37
N CYS A 16 13.52 7.38 -2.93
CA CYS A 16 13.58 6.12 -3.65
C CYS A 16 12.20 5.49 -3.88
N TYR A 17 11.29 5.58 -2.91
CA TYR A 17 9.91 5.12 -3.06
C TYR A 17 9.19 5.91 -4.16
N LEU A 18 9.24 7.25 -4.11
CA LEU A 18 8.53 8.12 -5.05
C LEU A 18 9.12 8.07 -6.46
N SER A 19 10.45 8.00 -6.60
CA SER A 19 11.11 7.86 -7.90
C SER A 19 10.81 6.50 -8.54
N ALA A 20 10.76 5.44 -7.73
CA ALA A 20 10.32 4.12 -8.21
C ALA A 20 8.85 4.13 -8.66
N LEU A 21 7.98 4.85 -7.94
CA LEU A 21 6.58 5.04 -8.33
C LEU A 21 6.46 5.74 -9.68
N ASP A 22 7.16 6.87 -9.87
CA ASP A 22 7.18 7.59 -11.15
C ASP A 22 7.58 6.65 -12.29
N ARG A 23 8.68 5.91 -12.11
CA ARG A 23 9.19 4.99 -13.14
C ARG A 23 8.23 3.85 -13.42
N CYS A 24 7.73 3.17 -12.39
CA CYS A 24 6.81 2.06 -12.55
C CYS A 24 5.48 2.50 -13.20
N TYR A 25 4.97 3.67 -12.84
CA TYR A 25 3.74 4.20 -13.42
C TYR A 25 3.92 4.57 -14.89
N SER A 26 5.01 5.24 -15.25
CA SER A 26 5.37 5.51 -16.65
C SER A 26 5.45 4.22 -17.50
N VAL A 27 6.14 3.19 -16.98
CA VAL A 27 6.25 1.89 -17.67
C VAL A 27 4.89 1.19 -17.80
N TYR A 28 4.06 1.23 -16.77
CA TYR A 28 2.71 0.67 -16.80
C TYR A 28 1.84 1.36 -17.87
N ARG A 29 1.82 2.70 -17.87
CA ARG A 29 1.07 3.51 -18.86
C ARG A 29 1.50 3.20 -20.29
N LYS A 30 2.81 3.11 -20.54
CA LYS A 30 3.34 2.74 -21.87
C LYS A 30 2.86 1.35 -22.30
N LYS A 31 2.87 0.36 -21.40
CA LYS A 31 2.45 -1.01 -21.72
C LYS A 31 0.96 -1.10 -22.04
N ILE A 32 0.10 -0.46 -21.25
CA ILE A 32 -1.35 -0.51 -21.48
C ILE A 32 -1.77 0.32 -22.70
N HIS A 33 -1.13 1.46 -22.94
CA HIS A 33 -1.36 2.25 -24.15
C HIS A 33 -1.04 1.45 -25.42
N ALA A 34 0.09 0.72 -25.45
CA ALA A 34 0.43 -0.15 -26.57
C ALA A 34 -0.56 -1.31 -26.79
N GLN A 35 -1.31 -1.72 -25.75
CA GLN A 35 -2.40 -2.70 -25.90
C GLN A 35 -3.65 -2.02 -26.47
N TRP A 36 -4.06 -0.88 -25.92
CA TRP A 36 -5.23 -0.13 -26.39
C TRP A 36 -5.10 0.35 -27.83
N GLN A 37 -3.91 0.75 -28.28
CA GLN A 37 -3.67 1.10 -29.67
C GLN A 37 -3.94 -0.07 -30.63
N LYS A 38 -3.59 -1.30 -30.24
CA LYS A 38 -3.93 -2.50 -31.04
C LYS A 38 -5.42 -2.77 -31.11
N GLU A 39 -6.17 -2.29 -30.12
CA GLU A 39 -7.63 -2.37 -30.04
C GLU A 39 -8.32 -1.14 -30.66
N GLY A 40 -7.56 -0.21 -31.28
CA GLY A 40 -8.08 1.01 -31.91
C GLY A 40 -8.46 2.12 -30.93
N ASN A 41 -7.90 2.11 -29.71
CA ASN A 41 -8.12 3.12 -28.69
C ASN A 41 -6.82 3.89 -28.39
N ASP A 42 -6.76 5.16 -28.80
CA ASP A 42 -5.60 6.04 -28.62
C ASP A 42 -5.63 6.85 -27.30
N LYS A 43 -6.54 6.52 -26.38
CA LYS A 43 -6.64 7.22 -25.09
C LYS A 43 -5.38 7.05 -24.24
N ASP A 44 -4.99 8.13 -23.55
CA ASP A 44 -3.99 8.08 -22.48
C ASP A 44 -4.54 7.50 -21.18
N PHE A 45 -3.75 6.62 -20.55
CA PHE A 45 -4.08 6.07 -19.24
C PHE A 45 -3.83 7.10 -18.13
N THR A 46 -4.80 7.25 -17.22
CA THR A 46 -4.74 8.14 -16.04
C THR A 46 -5.24 7.43 -14.77
N LEU A 47 -5.17 8.10 -13.62
CA LEU A 47 -5.77 7.65 -12.36
C LEU A 47 -7.28 7.33 -12.47
N ASN A 48 -7.98 7.94 -13.44
CA ASN A 48 -9.40 7.68 -13.66
C ASN A 48 -9.67 6.28 -14.23
N ASP A 49 -8.66 5.64 -14.84
CA ASP A 49 -8.75 4.30 -15.41
C ASP A 49 -8.55 3.17 -14.38
N PHE A 50 -8.18 3.55 -13.15
CA PHE A 50 -8.23 2.69 -11.98
C PHE A 50 -9.55 2.85 -11.24
N GLY A 51 -10.19 1.73 -10.89
CA GLY A 51 -11.29 1.72 -9.93
C GLY A 51 -10.79 1.91 -8.50
N PHE A 52 -9.69 1.24 -8.16
CA PHE A 52 -8.96 1.39 -6.90
C PHE A 52 -7.46 1.45 -7.17
N MET A 53 -6.73 2.12 -6.29
CA MET A 53 -5.26 2.17 -6.33
C MET A 53 -4.72 1.87 -4.94
N ILE A 54 -4.01 0.75 -4.80
CA ILE A 54 -3.41 0.29 -3.54
C ILE A 54 -1.88 0.33 -3.62
N PHE A 55 -1.25 0.49 -2.46
CA PHE A 55 0.19 0.71 -2.35
C PHE A 55 0.78 -0.15 -1.24
N HIS A 56 2.06 -0.49 -1.37
CA HIS A 56 2.87 -0.79 -0.19
C HIS A 56 2.80 0.43 0.74
N SER A 57 2.38 0.20 1.99
CA SER A 57 2.11 1.27 2.96
C SER A 57 3.08 1.18 4.15
N PRO A 58 4.23 1.89 4.09
CA PRO A 58 5.08 2.10 5.26
C PRO A 58 4.33 2.87 6.36
N TYR A 59 3.54 3.86 5.96
CA TYR A 59 2.62 4.61 6.80
C TYR A 59 1.61 5.37 5.90
N CYS A 60 0.41 5.62 6.42
CA CYS A 60 -0.71 6.14 5.62
C CYS A 60 -0.43 7.48 4.93
N LYS A 61 0.36 8.37 5.57
CA LYS A 61 0.66 9.69 4.99
C LYS A 61 1.49 9.57 3.71
N LEU A 62 2.43 8.62 3.63
CA LEU A 62 3.20 8.40 2.40
C LEU A 62 2.28 7.96 1.27
N VAL A 63 1.33 7.05 1.53
CA VAL A 63 0.37 6.61 0.50
C VAL A 63 -0.50 7.75 -0.02
N GLN A 64 -0.92 8.66 0.85
CA GLN A 64 -1.65 9.87 0.42
C GLN A 64 -0.79 10.74 -0.52
N LYS A 65 0.51 10.92 -0.20
CA LYS A 65 1.46 11.63 -1.07
C LYS A 65 1.69 10.87 -2.38
N SER A 66 1.72 9.54 -2.35
CA SER A 66 1.91 8.69 -3.53
C SER A 66 0.80 8.85 -4.55
N LEU A 67 -0.47 8.90 -4.11
CA LEU A 67 -1.57 9.15 -5.04
C LEU A 67 -1.53 10.57 -5.62
N ALA A 68 -1.21 11.57 -4.80
CA ALA A 68 -0.97 12.93 -5.27
C ALA A 68 0.18 12.98 -6.30
N ARG A 69 1.24 12.20 -6.08
CA ARG A 69 2.36 12.07 -7.00
C ARG A 69 1.96 11.43 -8.33
N MET A 70 1.06 10.44 -8.32
CA MET A 70 0.49 9.89 -9.54
C MET A 70 -0.36 10.92 -10.30
N MET A 71 -1.13 11.75 -9.59
CA MET A 71 -1.89 12.85 -10.22
C MET A 71 -0.96 13.90 -10.86
N LEU A 72 0.17 14.20 -10.22
CA LEU A 72 1.21 15.03 -10.81
C LEU A 72 1.79 14.41 -12.09
N ASN A 73 2.03 13.08 -12.09
CA ASN A 73 2.43 12.39 -13.31
C ASN A 73 1.37 12.51 -14.41
N ASP A 74 0.08 12.38 -14.09
CA ASP A 74 -0.99 12.56 -15.07
C ASP A 74 -1.01 13.99 -15.61
N PHE A 75 -0.91 15.00 -14.73
CA PHE A 75 -0.86 16.42 -15.07
C PHE A 75 0.30 16.77 -16.01
N LEU A 76 1.51 16.30 -15.72
CA LEU A 76 2.69 16.59 -16.54
C LEU A 76 2.69 15.86 -17.90
N ASN A 77 1.90 14.80 -18.03
CA ASN A 77 1.76 14.06 -19.30
C ASN A 77 0.53 14.51 -20.12
N ASP A 78 -0.36 15.32 -19.57
CA ASP A 78 -1.53 15.84 -20.30
C ASP A 78 -1.13 17.10 -21.08
N GLN A 79 -1.08 16.98 -22.42
CA GLN A 79 -0.78 18.11 -23.31
C GLN A 79 -1.86 19.20 -23.30
N ASN A 80 -3.07 18.88 -22.83
CA ASN A 80 -4.20 19.80 -22.72
C ASN A 80 -4.51 20.16 -21.26
N ARG A 81 -3.52 20.03 -20.36
CA ARG A 81 -3.69 20.26 -18.91
C ARG A 81 -4.38 21.58 -18.57
N ASP A 82 -4.06 22.67 -19.29
CA ASP A 82 -4.62 24.01 -19.03
C ASP A 82 -6.12 24.11 -19.33
N LYS A 83 -6.67 23.15 -20.08
CA LYS A 83 -8.10 23.07 -20.43
C LYS A 83 -8.84 22.01 -19.61
N ASN A 84 -8.11 21.22 -18.81
CA ASN A 84 -8.66 20.12 -18.05
C ASN A 84 -9.07 20.60 -16.66
N ALA A 85 -10.37 20.64 -16.39
CA ALA A 85 -10.92 21.13 -15.12
C ALA A 85 -10.39 20.37 -13.88
N ILE A 86 -9.92 19.13 -14.06
CA ILE A 86 -9.29 18.33 -12.99
C ILE A 86 -8.02 19.01 -12.44
N TYR A 87 -7.34 19.81 -13.25
CA TYR A 87 -6.06 20.45 -12.90
C TYR A 87 -6.18 21.96 -12.64
N SER A 88 -7.40 22.48 -12.49
CA SER A 88 -7.61 23.90 -12.20
C SER A 88 -6.87 24.33 -10.93
N GLY A 89 -6.08 25.40 -11.02
CA GLY A 89 -5.26 25.92 -9.93
C GLY A 89 -3.88 25.26 -9.79
N LEU A 90 -3.47 24.41 -10.74
CA LEU A 90 -2.15 23.75 -10.77
C LEU A 90 -1.23 24.30 -11.88
N GLU A 91 -1.65 25.36 -12.57
CA GLU A 91 -0.98 25.92 -13.75
C GLU A 91 0.46 26.35 -13.44
N ALA A 92 0.70 26.87 -12.22
CA ALA A 92 2.01 27.28 -11.74
C ALA A 92 3.05 26.15 -11.70
N PHE A 93 2.62 24.88 -11.76
CA PHE A 93 3.49 23.71 -11.70
C PHE A 93 3.72 23.05 -13.07
N GLY A 94 3.29 23.69 -14.17
CA GLY A 94 3.37 23.10 -15.52
C GLY A 94 4.79 22.71 -15.99
N ASP A 95 5.81 23.42 -15.51
CA ASP A 95 7.19 23.25 -15.99
C ASP A 95 8.12 22.55 -14.98
N VAL A 96 7.56 22.02 -13.89
CA VAL A 96 8.35 21.30 -12.89
C VAL A 96 8.81 19.94 -13.42
N LYS A 97 10.00 19.50 -13.01
CA LYS A 97 10.53 18.17 -13.32
C LYS A 97 10.40 17.26 -12.11
N LEU A 98 9.87 16.06 -12.32
CA LEU A 98 9.58 15.10 -11.25
C LEU A 98 10.79 14.89 -10.32
N GLU A 99 11.98 14.72 -10.89
CA GLU A 99 13.24 14.47 -10.17
C GLU A 99 13.67 15.59 -9.19
N ASP A 100 13.20 16.82 -9.40
CA ASP A 100 13.63 17.99 -8.62
C ASP A 100 12.72 18.28 -7.41
N ILE A 101 11.52 17.68 -7.38
CA ILE A 101 10.42 18.11 -6.48
C ILE A 101 9.93 17.01 -5.53
N TYR A 102 10.75 16.00 -5.22
CA TYR A 102 10.36 14.93 -4.28
C TYR A 102 10.00 15.44 -2.88
N PHE A 103 10.54 16.60 -2.50
CA PHE A 103 10.32 17.23 -1.20
C PHE A 103 9.80 18.67 -1.31
N ASP A 104 9.34 19.07 -2.51
CA ASP A 104 8.73 20.39 -2.71
C ASP A 104 7.38 20.42 -1.99
N ARG A 105 7.27 21.30 -0.99
CA ARG A 105 6.10 21.40 -0.13
C ARG A 105 4.90 22.05 -0.82
N ASP A 106 5.14 22.93 -1.78
CA ASP A 106 4.07 23.66 -2.45
C ASP A 106 3.41 22.76 -3.49
N VAL A 107 4.23 22.01 -4.26
CA VAL A 107 3.74 20.93 -5.12
C VAL A 107 3.01 19.87 -4.30
N GLU A 108 3.60 19.40 -3.19
CA GLU A 108 2.95 18.40 -2.34
C GLU A 108 1.58 18.87 -1.87
N LYS A 109 1.47 20.07 -1.29
CA LYS A 109 0.20 20.60 -0.80
C LYS A 109 -0.83 20.76 -1.91
N ALA A 110 -0.43 21.31 -3.06
CA ALA A 110 -1.33 21.55 -4.17
C ALA A 110 -1.92 20.24 -4.72
N PHE A 111 -1.07 19.25 -4.99
CA PHE A 111 -1.51 17.97 -5.54
C PHE A 111 -2.22 17.10 -4.50
N MET A 112 -1.86 17.17 -3.22
CA MET A 112 -2.62 16.48 -2.17
C MET A 112 -4.03 17.04 -2.02
N LYS A 113 -4.22 18.36 -2.21
CA LYS A 113 -5.54 18.99 -2.22
C LYS A 113 -6.30 18.59 -3.49
N ALA A 114 -5.69 18.70 -4.66
CA ALA A 114 -6.34 18.36 -5.93
C ALA A 114 -6.73 16.87 -6.02
N SER A 115 -5.92 15.98 -5.44
CA SER A 115 -6.18 14.53 -5.46
C SER A 115 -7.05 14.04 -4.29
N SER A 116 -7.61 14.92 -3.44
CA SER A 116 -8.25 14.50 -2.20
C SER A 116 -9.46 13.59 -2.44
N GLU A 117 -10.27 13.92 -3.45
CA GLU A 117 -11.47 13.14 -3.77
C GLU A 117 -11.08 11.79 -4.40
N LEU A 118 -10.12 11.79 -5.32
CA LEU A 118 -9.55 10.55 -5.88
C LEU A 118 -8.98 9.66 -4.76
N PHE A 119 -8.32 10.25 -3.76
CA PHE A 119 -7.81 9.51 -2.61
C PHE A 119 -8.91 8.87 -1.79
N ASN A 120 -9.96 9.62 -1.47
CA ASN A 120 -11.10 9.10 -0.72
C ASN A 120 -11.78 7.94 -1.46
N GLN A 121 -11.99 8.08 -2.77
CA GLN A 121 -12.68 7.08 -3.59
C GLN A 121 -11.83 5.83 -3.87
N LYS A 122 -10.54 6.01 -4.21
CA LYS A 122 -9.72 4.93 -4.80
C LYS A 122 -8.75 4.27 -3.83
N THR A 123 -8.39 4.93 -2.73
CA THR A 123 -7.24 4.50 -1.89
C THR A 123 -7.52 4.53 -0.40
N LYS A 124 -8.32 5.47 0.14
CA LYS A 124 -8.49 5.64 1.59
C LYS A 124 -8.94 4.36 2.30
N ALA A 125 -9.92 3.66 1.73
CA ALA A 125 -10.42 2.40 2.29
C ALA A 125 -9.34 1.31 2.34
N SER A 126 -8.40 1.30 1.39
CA SER A 126 -7.31 0.32 1.39
C SER A 126 -6.35 0.49 2.58
N LEU A 127 -6.43 1.60 3.32
CA LEU A 127 -5.53 1.89 4.43
C LEU A 127 -6.04 1.39 5.79
N LEU A 128 -7.17 0.67 5.86
CA LEU A 128 -7.72 0.15 7.12
C LEU A 128 -6.65 -0.62 7.92
N VAL A 129 -6.09 -1.69 7.34
CA VAL A 129 -5.09 -2.51 8.05
C VAL A 129 -3.82 -1.72 8.34
N SER A 130 -3.33 -0.90 7.40
CA SER A 130 -2.11 -0.12 7.65
C SER A 130 -2.28 0.89 8.78
N ASN A 131 -3.44 1.53 8.89
CA ASN A 131 -3.73 2.47 9.95
C ASN A 131 -3.89 1.78 11.31
N GLN A 132 -4.43 0.56 11.34
CA GLN A 132 -4.73 -0.16 12.57
C GLN A 132 -3.63 -1.15 13.00
N ASN A 133 -2.69 -1.50 12.13
CA ASN A 133 -1.66 -2.51 12.37
C ASN A 133 -0.23 -2.07 11.98
N GLY A 134 -0.06 -0.93 11.33
CA GLY A 134 1.26 -0.43 10.92
C GLY A 134 1.83 -1.12 9.67
N ASN A 135 3.16 -1.04 9.52
CA ASN A 135 3.87 -1.60 8.37
C ASN A 135 4.14 -3.10 8.54
N MET A 136 3.58 -3.91 7.65
CA MET A 136 3.79 -5.37 7.63
C MET A 136 4.81 -5.81 6.56
N TYR A 137 5.66 -4.89 6.10
CA TYR A 137 6.67 -5.13 5.07
C TYR A 137 6.06 -5.75 3.79
N THR A 138 6.50 -6.96 3.43
CA THR A 138 6.11 -7.65 2.18
C THR A 138 4.60 -7.83 2.06
N SER A 139 3.88 -8.06 3.17
CA SER A 139 2.43 -8.25 3.15
C SER A 139 1.64 -6.93 3.16
N SER A 140 2.28 -5.78 3.34
CA SER A 140 1.59 -4.48 3.52
C SER A 140 0.68 -4.10 2.33
N VAL A 141 1.12 -4.32 1.09
CA VAL A 141 0.28 -4.06 -0.09
C VAL A 141 -0.90 -5.04 -0.18
N TYR A 142 -0.71 -6.29 0.24
CA TYR A 142 -1.77 -7.30 0.25
C TYR A 142 -2.75 -7.10 1.42
N GLY A 143 -2.30 -6.57 2.55
CA GLY A 143 -3.17 -6.06 3.62
C GLY A 143 -4.02 -4.87 3.14
N SER A 144 -3.48 -4.06 2.22
CA SER A 144 -4.24 -2.99 1.56
C SER A 144 -5.29 -3.55 0.60
N LEU A 145 -4.97 -4.62 -0.15
CA LEU A 145 -5.94 -5.34 -0.96
C LEU A 145 -7.06 -5.96 -0.10
N ALA A 146 -6.69 -6.63 0.98
CA ALA A 146 -7.65 -7.20 1.93
C ALA A 146 -8.56 -6.12 2.53
N SER A 147 -8.02 -4.94 2.82
CA SER A 147 -8.80 -3.79 3.29
C SER A 147 -9.84 -3.33 2.27
N VAL A 148 -9.53 -3.33 0.97
CA VAL A 148 -10.53 -3.05 -0.08
C VAL A 148 -11.60 -4.14 -0.12
N LEU A 149 -11.20 -5.41 -0.17
CA LEU A 149 -12.13 -6.54 -0.24
C LEU A 149 -13.06 -6.64 0.98
N ALA A 150 -12.60 -6.21 2.16
CA ALA A 150 -13.38 -6.20 3.40
C ALA A 150 -14.49 -5.14 3.45
N GLN A 151 -14.39 -4.07 2.65
CA GLN A 151 -15.23 -2.87 2.81
C GLN A 151 -16.15 -2.57 1.61
N TYR A 152 -15.99 -3.30 0.50
CA TYR A 152 -16.81 -3.10 -0.70
C TYR A 152 -17.54 -4.38 -1.08
N SER A 153 -18.80 -4.24 -1.48
CA SER A 153 -19.60 -5.37 -1.94
C SER A 153 -19.08 -5.92 -3.29
N PRO A 154 -19.41 -7.17 -3.64
CA PRO A 154 -19.10 -7.72 -4.96
C PRO A 154 -19.51 -6.81 -6.12
N GLN A 155 -20.69 -6.17 -6.03
CA GLN A 155 -21.21 -5.30 -7.09
C GLN A 155 -20.41 -4.00 -7.20
N GLN A 156 -19.90 -3.47 -6.08
CA GLN A 156 -19.04 -2.29 -6.10
C GLN A 156 -17.64 -2.61 -6.65
N LEU A 157 -17.20 -3.87 -6.60
CA LEU A 157 -15.89 -4.29 -7.12
C LEU A 157 -15.95 -4.79 -8.57
N ALA A 158 -17.08 -5.35 -9.00
CA ALA A 158 -17.25 -6.03 -10.28
C ALA A 158 -16.71 -5.20 -11.46
N GLY A 159 -15.89 -5.83 -12.29
CA GLY A 159 -15.30 -5.21 -13.47
C GLY A 159 -14.30 -4.07 -13.18
N LYS A 160 -14.04 -3.69 -11.93
CA LYS A 160 -13.09 -2.61 -11.61
C LYS A 160 -11.64 -3.08 -11.82
N ARG A 161 -10.78 -2.12 -12.16
CA ARG A 161 -9.32 -2.31 -12.24
C ARG A 161 -8.70 -1.86 -10.93
N ILE A 162 -7.95 -2.73 -10.27
CA ILE A 162 -7.21 -2.42 -9.05
C ILE A 162 -5.74 -2.25 -9.43
N GLY A 163 -5.22 -1.03 -9.37
CA GLY A 163 -3.78 -0.77 -9.52
C GLY A 163 -3.04 -1.13 -8.24
N VAL A 164 -1.88 -1.77 -8.35
CA VAL A 164 -1.11 -2.28 -7.21
C VAL A 164 0.34 -1.83 -7.36
N PHE A 165 0.78 -0.91 -6.50
CA PHE A 165 2.18 -0.52 -6.40
C PHE A 165 2.86 -1.25 -5.24
N SER A 166 3.79 -2.15 -5.57
CA SER A 166 4.63 -2.85 -4.59
C SER A 166 6.05 -2.29 -4.63
N TYR A 167 6.65 -2.11 -3.45
CA TYR A 167 7.97 -1.51 -3.27
C TYR A 167 8.76 -2.24 -2.17
N GLY A 168 10.05 -2.43 -2.39
CA GLY A 168 11.03 -2.85 -1.39
C GLY A 168 12.34 -2.07 -1.53
N SER A 169 12.89 -1.61 -0.40
CA SER A 169 14.14 -0.84 -0.36
C SER A 169 15.34 -1.66 -0.88
N GLY A 170 16.30 -0.99 -1.54
CA GLY A 170 17.47 -1.62 -2.17
C GLY A 170 17.77 -1.23 -3.63
N LEU A 171 16.83 -1.01 -4.56
CA LEU A 171 15.37 -1.11 -4.49
C LEU A 171 14.82 -1.96 -5.62
N ALA A 172 13.65 -2.56 -5.38
CA ALA A 172 12.84 -3.25 -6.38
C ALA A 172 11.38 -2.81 -6.25
N ALA A 173 10.75 -2.49 -7.38
CA ALA A 173 9.37 -2.01 -7.40
C ALA A 173 8.62 -2.49 -8.64
N THR A 174 7.31 -2.60 -8.52
CA THR A 174 6.42 -2.91 -9.65
C THR A 174 5.07 -2.25 -9.44
N LEU A 175 4.57 -1.59 -10.47
CA LEU A 175 3.16 -1.25 -10.61
C LEU A 175 2.52 -2.25 -11.58
N ASN A 176 1.58 -3.03 -11.09
CA ASN A 176 0.76 -3.92 -11.91
C ASN A 176 -0.73 -3.62 -11.66
N SER A 177 -1.63 -4.42 -12.26
CA SER A 177 -3.06 -4.26 -12.02
C SER A 177 -3.80 -5.58 -12.07
N LEU A 178 -4.86 -5.68 -11.27
CA LEU A 178 -5.83 -6.76 -11.28
C LEU A 178 -7.12 -6.27 -11.95
N LYS A 179 -7.80 -7.16 -12.67
CA LYS A 179 -9.15 -6.91 -13.20
C LYS A 179 -10.12 -7.80 -12.44
N VAL A 180 -11.05 -7.19 -11.70
CA VAL A 180 -12.07 -7.93 -10.97
C VAL A 180 -13.05 -8.54 -11.97
N THR A 181 -13.49 -9.78 -11.72
CA THR A 181 -14.53 -10.45 -12.50
C THR A 181 -15.81 -9.61 -12.56
N GLN A 182 -16.62 -9.81 -13.60
CA GLN A 182 -17.96 -9.20 -13.68
C GLN A 182 -18.99 -9.98 -12.83
N ASP A 183 -18.70 -11.24 -12.48
CA ASP A 183 -19.63 -12.09 -11.73
C ASP A 183 -19.65 -11.74 -10.23
N ALA A 184 -20.64 -10.95 -9.86
CA ALA A 184 -20.95 -10.54 -8.49
C ALA A 184 -22.23 -11.20 -7.96
N THR A 185 -22.60 -12.36 -8.48
CA THR A 185 -23.78 -13.11 -8.00
C THR A 185 -23.51 -13.80 -6.65
N PRO A 186 -24.54 -14.05 -5.82
CA PRO A 186 -24.37 -14.81 -4.58
C PRO A 186 -23.72 -16.18 -4.83
N GLY A 187 -22.71 -16.53 -4.04
CA GLY A 187 -21.95 -17.77 -4.18
C GLY A 187 -20.85 -17.77 -5.24
N SER A 188 -20.70 -16.67 -6.00
CA SER A 188 -19.59 -16.49 -6.94
C SER A 188 -18.23 -16.45 -6.23
N ALA A 189 -17.14 -16.54 -7.00
CA ALA A 189 -15.79 -16.40 -6.45
C ALA A 189 -15.56 -15.03 -5.79
N LEU A 190 -16.14 -13.96 -6.35
CA LEU A 190 -16.02 -12.61 -5.81
C LEU A 190 -16.83 -12.44 -4.51
N ASP A 191 -18.03 -13.02 -4.46
CA ASP A 191 -18.83 -13.06 -3.25
C ASP A 191 -18.10 -13.80 -2.12
N LYS A 192 -17.56 -14.99 -2.40
CA LYS A 192 -16.81 -15.79 -1.41
C LYS A 192 -15.58 -15.07 -0.87
N ILE A 193 -14.76 -14.44 -1.72
CA ILE A 193 -13.53 -13.79 -1.26
C ILE A 193 -13.82 -12.51 -0.46
N THR A 194 -14.85 -11.75 -0.81
CA THR A 194 -15.27 -10.58 -0.01
C THR A 194 -15.91 -11.00 1.30
N ALA A 195 -16.76 -12.03 1.29
CA ALA A 195 -17.33 -12.61 2.51
C ALA A 195 -16.27 -13.14 3.48
N SER A 196 -15.15 -13.71 2.99
CA SER A 196 -14.06 -14.17 3.85
C SER A 196 -13.29 -13.07 4.59
N LEU A 197 -13.54 -11.80 4.26
CA LEU A 197 -12.81 -10.65 4.80
C LEU A 197 -13.74 -9.59 5.40
N CYS A 198 -15.06 -9.76 5.35
CA CYS A 198 -16.01 -8.73 5.79
C CYS A 198 -15.94 -8.45 7.31
N ASP A 199 -15.41 -9.39 8.10
CA ASP A 199 -15.19 -9.26 9.54
C ASP A 199 -13.82 -8.66 9.91
N LEU A 200 -13.00 -8.26 8.93
CA LEU A 200 -11.62 -7.82 9.13
C LEU A 200 -11.51 -6.69 10.16
N LYS A 201 -12.45 -5.73 10.15
CA LYS A 201 -12.47 -4.66 11.15
C LYS A 201 -12.77 -5.19 12.55
N SER A 202 -13.76 -6.08 12.68
CA SER A 202 -14.09 -6.72 13.96
C SER A 202 -12.90 -7.49 14.53
N ARG A 203 -12.16 -8.22 13.69
CA ARG A 203 -10.92 -8.92 14.07
C ARG A 203 -9.79 -7.98 14.51
N LEU A 204 -9.69 -6.80 13.92
CA LEU A 204 -8.73 -5.78 14.34
C LEU A 204 -9.12 -5.17 15.69
N ASP A 205 -10.42 -4.95 15.90
CA ASP A 205 -10.98 -4.35 17.10
C ASP A 205 -10.99 -5.34 18.30
N SER A 206 -10.95 -6.66 18.04
CA SER A 206 -10.86 -7.69 19.09
C SER A 206 -9.47 -7.87 19.69
N ARG A 207 -8.44 -7.17 19.18
CA ARG A 207 -7.09 -7.19 19.74
C ARG A 207 -7.05 -6.46 21.09
N THR A 208 -6.11 -6.87 21.93
CA THR A 208 -5.89 -6.23 23.24
C THR A 208 -4.90 -5.07 23.10
N CYS A 209 -5.27 -3.91 23.63
CA CYS A 209 -4.36 -2.77 23.74
C CYS A 209 -3.34 -3.02 24.86
N VAL A 210 -2.06 -2.84 24.55
CA VAL A 210 -0.95 -2.96 25.50
C VAL A 210 -0.37 -1.57 25.76
N ALA A 211 -0.05 -1.27 27.02
CA ALA A 211 0.52 0.00 27.40
C ALA A 211 1.92 0.23 26.77
N PRO A 212 2.30 1.49 26.45
CA PRO A 212 3.56 1.76 25.74
C PRO A 212 4.83 1.31 26.46
N ASP A 213 4.85 1.36 27.79
CA ASP A 213 5.95 0.89 28.64
C ASP A 213 6.12 -0.64 28.54
N VAL A 214 5.01 -1.39 28.67
CA VAL A 214 5.00 -2.84 28.48
C VAL A 214 5.45 -3.22 27.06
N PHE A 215 5.02 -2.46 26.04
CA PHE A 215 5.51 -2.66 24.67
C PHE A 215 7.02 -2.42 24.55
N ALA A 216 7.56 -1.37 25.18
CA ALA A 216 8.99 -1.06 25.16
C ALA A 216 9.83 -2.17 25.84
N GLU A 217 9.34 -2.72 26.96
CA GLU A 217 9.97 -3.86 27.63
C GLU A 217 9.99 -5.11 26.73
N ASN A 218 8.88 -5.39 26.05
CA ASN A 218 8.81 -6.50 25.09
C ASN A 218 9.79 -6.31 23.91
N MET A 219 9.95 -5.07 23.42
CA MET A 219 10.92 -4.77 22.37
C MET A 219 12.36 -5.00 22.85
N LYS A 220 12.69 -4.57 24.07
CA LYS A 220 14.01 -4.84 24.66
C LYS A 220 14.28 -6.34 24.84
N LEU A 221 13.29 -7.10 25.34
CA LEU A 221 13.41 -8.56 25.45
C LEU A 221 13.66 -9.19 24.07
N ARG A 222 13.00 -8.70 23.01
CA ARG A 222 13.22 -9.18 21.64
C ARG A 222 14.65 -8.93 21.17
N GLU A 223 15.25 -7.79 21.49
CA GLU A 223 16.65 -7.49 21.21
C GLU A 223 17.58 -8.45 21.95
N ASP A 224 17.41 -8.57 23.27
CA ASP A 224 18.25 -9.37 24.16
C ASP A 224 18.22 -10.86 23.79
N THR A 225 17.09 -11.34 23.25
CA THR A 225 16.90 -12.75 22.87
C THR A 225 17.19 -13.05 21.40
N HIS A 226 17.57 -12.06 20.58
CA HIS A 226 17.66 -12.21 19.11
C HIS A 226 18.61 -13.33 18.65
N HIS A 227 19.74 -13.52 19.35
CA HIS A 227 20.75 -14.56 19.04
C HIS A 227 20.71 -15.76 19.99
N LEU A 228 19.77 -15.78 20.93
CA LEU A 228 19.80 -16.75 22.02
C LEU A 228 19.41 -18.14 21.51
N ALA A 229 20.26 -19.12 21.79
CA ALA A 229 19.94 -20.54 21.64
C ALA A 229 19.52 -21.14 22.99
N ASN A 230 18.96 -22.36 22.97
CA ASN A 230 18.51 -23.05 24.18
C ASN A 230 17.47 -22.24 25.01
N TYR A 231 16.57 -21.52 24.33
CA TYR A 231 15.58 -20.62 24.93
C TYR A 231 14.16 -21.16 24.76
N ILE A 232 13.32 -20.93 25.77
CA ILE A 232 11.88 -21.22 25.77
C ILE A 232 11.15 -19.88 25.93
N PRO A 233 10.32 -19.45 24.96
CA PRO A 233 9.52 -18.23 25.08
C PRO A 233 8.65 -18.24 26.34
N GLN A 234 8.57 -17.09 27.03
CA GLN A 234 7.86 -16.94 28.31
C GLN A 234 6.46 -16.31 28.17
N CYS A 235 6.06 -15.91 26.97
CA CYS A 235 4.77 -15.27 26.75
C CYS A 235 3.59 -16.26 26.87
N SER A 236 2.44 -15.75 27.31
CA SER A 236 1.23 -16.58 27.47
C SER A 236 0.69 -17.03 26.11
N ILE A 237 0.45 -18.33 25.99
CA ILE A 237 -0.20 -18.96 24.83
C ILE A 237 -1.69 -18.61 24.78
N ASP A 238 -2.33 -18.41 25.94
CA ASP A 238 -3.77 -18.15 26.06
C ASP A 238 -4.20 -16.81 25.40
N SER A 239 -3.25 -15.91 25.17
CA SER A 239 -3.46 -14.62 24.53
C SER A 239 -3.50 -14.67 22.99
N LEU A 240 -3.11 -15.81 22.41
CA LEU A 240 -3.06 -15.98 20.95
C LEU A 240 -4.46 -16.23 20.39
N PHE A 241 -4.71 -15.76 19.18
CA PHE A 241 -5.93 -16.13 18.45
C PHE A 241 -5.97 -17.64 18.17
N GLU A 242 -7.17 -18.21 18.12
CA GLU A 242 -7.38 -19.62 17.83
C GLU A 242 -6.70 -20.05 16.51
N GLY A 243 -6.06 -21.22 16.52
CA GLY A 243 -5.35 -21.77 15.36
C GLY A 243 -3.98 -21.12 15.06
N THR A 244 -3.49 -20.21 15.91
CA THR A 244 -2.19 -19.56 15.73
C THR A 244 -1.04 -20.52 16.08
N TRP A 245 -0.13 -20.75 15.12
CA TRP A 245 1.15 -21.40 15.39
C TRP A 245 2.04 -20.48 16.23
N TYR A 246 2.74 -21.06 17.21
CA TYR A 246 3.69 -20.34 18.06
C TYR A 246 5.01 -21.11 18.19
N LEU A 247 6.07 -20.40 18.62
CA LEU A 247 7.38 -21.00 18.87
C LEU A 247 7.39 -21.65 20.25
N VAL A 248 7.56 -22.97 20.31
CA VAL A 248 7.68 -23.73 21.56
C VAL A 248 9.08 -23.61 22.14
N ARG A 249 10.12 -23.78 21.31
CA ARG A 249 11.52 -23.79 21.76
C ARG A 249 12.53 -23.52 20.65
N VAL A 250 13.63 -22.86 21.01
CA VAL A 250 14.88 -22.84 20.24
C VAL A 250 15.90 -23.70 20.98
N ASN A 251 16.36 -24.80 20.38
CA ASN A 251 17.33 -25.67 21.05
C ASN A 251 18.80 -25.19 20.89
N GLU A 252 19.73 -25.92 21.47
CA GLU A 252 21.18 -25.62 21.47
C GLU A 252 21.80 -25.57 20.07
N ARG A 253 21.14 -26.14 19.06
CA ARG A 253 21.55 -26.09 17.65
C ARG A 253 20.69 -25.17 16.79
N HIS A 254 20.00 -24.21 17.41
CA HIS A 254 19.13 -23.23 16.75
C HIS A 254 17.94 -23.83 15.99
N ARG A 255 17.59 -25.10 16.25
CA ARG A 255 16.41 -25.73 15.65
C ARG A 255 15.18 -25.22 16.40
N ARG A 256 14.13 -24.90 15.66
CA ARG A 256 12.87 -24.34 16.18
C ARG A 256 11.79 -25.42 16.17
N THR A 257 11.04 -25.50 17.26
CA THR A 257 9.82 -26.31 17.40
C THR A 257 8.71 -25.40 17.85
#